data_AF-A0A6A3NLD1-F1
#
_entry.id   AF-A0A6A3NLD1-F1
#
_cell.length_a   1.000
_cell.length_b   1.000
_cell.length_c   1.000
_cell.angle_alpha   90.00
_cell.angle_beta   90.00
_cell.angle_gamma   90.00
#
_symmetry.space_group_name_H-M   'P 1'
#
loop_
_entity.id
_entity.type
_entity.pdbx_description
1 polymer ?
#
loop_
_entity_poly.entity_id
_entity_poly.type
_entity_poly.pdbx_seq_one_letter_code
_entity_poly.pdbx_strand_id
1 'polypeptide(L)' 'MGPLKSSLHSTWVYRKSPKTVKVKRLDITERTIIAWNSIDGDTVRSNSERAIPRRFEAVEFM' A
#
# COMPACT_ATOMS: atom_id res chain seq x y z
N MET A 1 -6.34 -6.50 6.22
CA MET A 1 -6.18 -5.59 5.07
C MET A 1 -4.71 -5.51 4.72
N GLY A 2 -4.36 -5.45 3.43
CA GLY A 2 -2.96 -5.29 3.02
C GLY A 2 -2.36 -3.94 3.44
N PRO A 3 -1.02 -3.83 3.48
CA PRO A 3 -0.31 -2.70 4.07
C PRO A 3 -0.59 -1.39 3.31
N LEU A 4 -0.66 -1.46 1.98
CA LEU A 4 -1.02 -0.32 1.14
C LEU A 4 -2.43 0.21 1.44
N LYS A 5 -3.41 -0.69 1.54
CA LYS A 5 -4.80 -0.30 1.82
C LYS A 5 -4.93 0.32 3.22
N SER A 6 -4.18 -0.19 4.19
CA SER A 6 -4.14 0.36 5.55
C SER A 6 -3.53 1.76 5.58
N SER A 7 -2.38 1.95 4.94
CA SER A 7 -1.71 3.25 4.87
C SER A 7 -2.55 4.29 4.11
N LEU A 8 -3.14 3.92 2.97
CA LEU A 8 -4.08 4.78 2.26
C LEU A 8 -5.26 5.21 3.15
N HIS A 9 -5.88 4.27 3.87
CA HIS A 9 -6.99 4.59 4.77
C HIS A 9 -6.59 5.63 5.83
N SER A 10 -5.38 5.51 6.41
CA SER A 10 -4.88 6.48 7.39
C SER A 10 -4.74 7.89 6.80
N THR A 11 -4.23 8.02 5.58
CA THR A 11 -4.12 9.33 4.90
C THR A 11 -5.49 9.93 4.54
N TRP A 12 -6.51 9.09 4.38
CA TRP A 12 -7.87 9.52 4.06
C TRP A 12 -8.61 10.08 5.27
N VAL A 13 -8.41 9.50 6.45
CA VAL A 13 -9.00 9.98 7.71
C VAL A 13 -8.49 11.38 8.06
N TYR A 14 -7.23 11.70 7.72
CA TYR A 14 -6.58 12.95 8.14
C TYR A 14 -6.78 14.15 7.21
N ARG A 15 -7.03 13.94 5.90
CA ARG A 15 -7.15 15.02 4.91
C ARG A 15 -8.57 15.20 4.38
N LYS A 16 -9.08 16.44 4.42
CA LYS A 16 -10.38 16.84 3.84
C LYS A 16 -10.46 16.50 2.34
N SER A 17 -11.67 16.19 1.86
CA SER A 17 -11.90 15.89 0.45
C SER A 17 -11.86 17.14 -0.43
N PRO A 18 -11.15 17.13 -1.57
CA PRO A 18 -11.15 18.25 -2.51
C PRO A 18 -12.50 18.45 -3.21
N LYS A 19 -12.82 19.72 -3.53
CA LYS A 19 -14.09 20.10 -4.18
C LYS A 19 -14.12 19.91 -5.70
N THR A 20 -12.98 20.02 -6.39
CA THR A 20 -12.92 19.93 -7.85
C THR A 20 -12.31 18.61 -8.32
N VAL A 21 -12.73 18.14 -9.49
CA VAL A 21 -12.28 16.84 -10.05
C VAL A 21 -10.76 16.82 -10.29
N LYS A 22 -10.19 17.91 -10.83
CA LYS A 22 -8.74 18.02 -11.08
C LYS A 22 -7.93 17.90 -9.78
N VAL A 23 -8.34 18.61 -8.73
CA VAL A 23 -7.67 18.57 -7.43
C VAL A 23 -7.86 17.22 -6.75
N LYS A 24 -9.03 16.58 -6.92
CA LYS A 24 -9.27 15.21 -6.43
C LYS A 24 -8.26 14.21 -7.01
N ARG A 25 -7.98 14.29 -8.31
CA ARG A 25 -7.01 13.39 -8.96
C ARG A 25 -5.60 13.60 -8.42
N LEU A 26 -5.15 14.84 -8.34
CA LEU A 26 -3.84 15.19 -7.77
C LEU A 26 -3.70 14.74 -6.33
N ASP A 27 -4.71 15.00 -5.49
CA ASP A 27 -4.71 14.63 -4.09
C ASP A 27 -4.70 13.10 -3.87
N ILE A 28 -5.43 12.33 -4.70
CA ILE A 28 -5.35 10.86 -4.67
C ILE A 28 -3.94 10.38 -5.03
N THR A 29 -3.32 10.96 -6.07
CA THR A 29 -1.95 10.61 -6.47
C THR A 29 -0.95 10.92 -5.36
N GLU A 30 -1.00 12.12 -4.78
CA GLU A 30 -0.14 12.51 -3.66
C GLU A 30 -0.30 11.57 -2.47
N ARG A 31 -1.54 11.28 -2.05
CA ARG A 31 -1.81 10.36 -0.93
C ARG A 31 -1.28 8.97 -1.21
N THR A 32 -1.36 8.51 -2.46
CA THR A 32 -0.83 7.19 -2.86
C THR A 32 0.69 7.17 -2.76
N ILE A 33 1.37 8.23 -3.19
CA ILE A 33 2.83 8.35 -3.06
C ILE A 33 3.25 8.39 -1.59
N ILE A 34 2.58 9.21 -0.77
CA ILE A 34 2.86 9.30 0.67
C ILE A 34 2.64 7.95 1.36
N ALA A 35 1.51 7.31 1.07
CA ALA A 35 1.18 6.01 1.62
C ALA A 35 2.23 4.96 1.24
N TRP A 36 2.67 4.94 -0.02
CA TRP A 36 3.71 4.02 -0.49
C TRP A 36 5.04 4.25 0.23
N ASN A 37 5.48 5.50 0.34
CA ASN A 37 6.74 5.87 1.00
C ASN A 37 6.72 5.63 2.51
N SER A 38 5.53 5.57 3.13
CA SER A 38 5.39 5.30 4.57
C SER A 38 5.43 3.82 4.94
N ILE A 39 5.33 2.92 3.96
CA ILE A 39 5.28 1.48 4.22
C ILE A 39 6.71 0.96 4.30
N ASP A 40 7.02 0.31 5.41
CA ASP A 40 8.29 -0.36 5.61
C ASP A 40 8.48 -1.57 4.68
N GLY A 41 9.70 -1.74 4.18
CA GLY A 41 10.03 -2.80 3.22
C GLY A 41 9.81 -4.21 3.77
N ASP A 42 10.11 -4.44 5.05
CA ASP A 42 9.89 -5.74 5.69
C ASP A 42 8.40 -6.03 5.84
N THR A 43 7.58 -4.99 6.05
CA THR A 43 6.11 -5.12 6.07
C THR A 43 5.55 -5.53 4.70
N VAL A 44 6.11 -5.01 3.60
CA VAL A 44 5.75 -5.43 2.23
C VAL A 44 6.18 -6.88 2.00
N ARG A 45 7.41 -7.22 2.39
CA ARG A 45 7.97 -8.57 2.23
C ARG A 45 7.14 -9.61 2.98
N SER A 46 6.90 -9.41 4.27
CA SER A 46 6.09 -10.31 5.11
C SER A 46 4.66 -10.47 4.57
N ASN A 47 4.02 -9.38 4.11
CA ASN A 47 2.72 -9.51 3.46
C ASN A 47 2.76 -10.30 2.16
N SER A 48 3.83 -10.14 1.36
CA SER A 48 4.00 -10.85 0.10
C SER A 48 4.21 -12.35 0.33
N GLU A 49 5.03 -12.72 1.32
CA GLU A 49 5.24 -14.11 1.75
C GLU A 49 3.94 -14.76 2.23
N ARG A 50 3.13 -14.03 3.02
CA ARG A 50 1.81 -14.51 3.46
C ARG A 50 0.78 -14.61 2.33
N ALA A 51 0.83 -13.69 1.36
CA ALA A 51 -0.13 -13.62 0.27
C ALA A 51 0.13 -14.67 -0.83
N ILE A 52 1.36 -15.20 -0.91
CA ILE A 52 1.75 -16.22 -1.88
C ILE A 52 2.13 -17.48 -1.09
N PRO A 53 1.17 -18.36 -0.75
CA PRO A 53 1.41 -19.36 0.29
C PRO A 53 2.45 -20.45 -0.04
N ARG A 54 3.04 -20.52 -1.25
CA ARG A 54 3.77 -21.73 -1.70
C ARG A 54 4.87 -21.54 -2.76
N ARG A 55 5.52 -20.38 -2.91
CA ARG A 55 6.58 -20.23 -3.93
C ARG A 55 8.00 -20.55 -3.45
N PHE A 56 8.25 -20.62 -2.14
CA PHE A 56 9.59 -20.90 -1.62
C PHE A 56 9.86 -22.38 -1.30
N GLU A 57 8.83 -23.21 -1.07
CA GLU A 57 9.04 -24.67 -0.91
C GLU A 57 9.46 -25.37 -2.21
N ALA A 58 9.17 -24.79 -3.38
CA ALA A 58 9.51 -25.38 -4.68
C ALA A 58 10.95 -25.10 -5.13
N VAL A 59 11.70 -24.23 -4.45
CA VAL A 59 13.09 -23.88 -4.81
C VAL A 59 14.10 -24.68 -3.99
N GLU A 60 13.73 -25.22 -2.82
CA GLU A 60 14.61 -26.07 -2.01
C GLU A 60 14.75 -27.53 -2.52
N PHE A 61 14.12 -27.87 -3.66
CA PHE A 61 14.19 -29.20 -4.28
C PHE A 61 14.87 -29.23 -5.68
N MET A 62 15.63 -28.20 -6.06
CA MET A 62 16.53 -28.23 -7.23
C MET A 62 17.99 -28.22 -6.80
#